data_AF-A0A935J7R5-F1
#
_entry.id   AF-A0A935J7R5-F1
#
_cell.length_a   1.000
_cell.length_b   1.000
_cell.length_c   1.000
_cell.angle_alpha   90.00
_cell.angle_beta   90.00
_cell.angle_gamma   90.00
#
_symmetry.space_group_name_H-M   'P 1'
#
loop_
_entity.id
_entity.type
_entity.pdbx_description
1 polymer ?
#
loop_
_entity_poly.entity_id
_entity_poly.type
_entity_poly.pdbx_seq_one_letter_code
_entity_poly.pdbx_strand_id
1 'polypeptide(L)'
;MIQHLLVSRRGDAYAWFAAMLVFVFIPLASLSIDVTRMMYVRGHLQTANDAACQSAADALDVPLFISTSQQRIEPGLARRQGGVNFLPP
;
A
#
# COMPACT_ATOMS: atom_id res chain seq x y z
N MET A 1 58.17 -7.29 3.94
CA MET A 1 57.25 -8.10 4.78
C MET A 1 55.99 -7.36 5.21
N ILE A 2 56.06 -6.10 5.67
CA ILE A 2 54.90 -5.33 6.18
C ILE A 2 53.84 -5.02 5.09
N GLN A 3 54.26 -4.82 3.84
CA GLN A 3 53.35 -4.50 2.73
C GLN A 3 52.38 -5.65 2.37
N HIS A 4 52.85 -6.90 2.42
CA HIS A 4 52.00 -8.08 2.16
C HIS A 4 50.95 -8.28 3.27
N LEU A 5 51.31 -8.02 4.53
CA LEU A 5 50.36 -8.08 5.66
C LEU A 5 49.28 -7.00 5.54
N LEU A 6 49.64 -5.78 5.12
CA LEU A 6 48.68 -4.69 4.90
C LEU A 6 47.71 -4.98 3.74
N VAL A 7 48.16 -5.62 2.67
CA VAL A 7 47.30 -6.04 1.55
C VAL A 7 46.35 -7.15 1.99
N SER A 8 46.82 -8.16 2.73
CA SER A 8 45.97 -9.23 3.26
C SER A 8 44.89 -8.69 4.21
N ARG A 9 45.24 -7.73 5.07
CA ARG A 9 44.31 -7.11 6.02
C ARG A 9 43.27 -6.22 5.35
N ARG A 10 43.64 -5.55 4.25
CA ARG A 10 42.69 -4.79 3.41
C ARG A 10 41.76 -5.71 2.63
N GLY A 11 42.27 -6.79 2.05
CA GLY A 11 41.47 -7.80 1.36
C GLY A 11 40.41 -8.43 2.27
N ASP A 12 40.79 -8.73 3.50
CA ASP A 12 39.88 -9.27 4.52
C ASP A 12 38.77 -8.26 4.91
N ALA A 13 39.12 -6.98 5.07
CA ALA A 13 38.15 -5.92 5.32
C ALA A 13 37.14 -5.75 4.16
N TYR A 14 37.59 -5.84 2.90
CA TYR A 14 36.69 -5.78 1.75
C TYR A 14 35.80 -7.02 1.64
N ALA A 15 36.31 -8.21 1.93
CA ALA A 15 35.51 -9.43 1.97
C ALA A 15 34.41 -9.36 3.03
N TRP A 16 34.75 -8.86 4.23
CA TRP A 16 33.78 -8.63 5.30
C TRP A 16 32.72 -7.60 4.90
N PHE A 17 33.12 -6.49 4.28
CA PHE A 17 32.19 -5.46 3.81
C PHE A 17 31.28 -5.97 2.69
N ALA A 18 31.81 -6.79 1.77
CA ALA A 18 31.02 -7.43 0.72
C ALA A 18 29.98 -8.39 1.31
N ALA A 19 30.35 -9.18 2.32
CA ALA A 19 29.40 -10.02 3.06
C ALA A 19 28.31 -9.15 3.71
N MET A 20 28.68 -8.04 4.36
CA MET A 20 27.69 -7.14 4.97
C MET A 20 26.75 -6.51 3.94
N LEU A 21 27.26 -6.10 2.77
CA LEU A 21 26.44 -5.60 1.66
C LEU A 21 25.40 -6.64 1.24
N VAL A 22 25.83 -7.89 1.04
CA VAL A 22 24.96 -8.95 0.53
C VAL A 22 23.92 -9.38 1.56
N PHE A 23 24.32 -9.55 2.82
CA PHE A 23 23.45 -10.11 3.85
C PHE A 23 22.63 -9.07 4.62
N VAL A 24 23.03 -7.80 4.60
CA VAL A 24 22.32 -6.73 5.35
C VAL A 24 21.71 -5.73 4.40
N PHE A 25 22.52 -5.08 3.56
CA PHE A 25 22.04 -3.98 2.73
C PHE A 25 21.08 -4.42 1.62
N ILE A 26 21.35 -5.55 0.95
CA ILE A 26 20.43 -6.06 -0.09
C ILE A 26 19.05 -6.39 0.50
N PRO A 27 18.92 -7.16 1.60
CA PRO A 27 17.62 -7.39 2.23
C PRO A 27 16.94 -6.11 2.72
N LEU A 28 17.68 -5.17 3.30
CA LEU A 28 17.13 -3.87 3.72
C LEU A 28 16.59 -3.05 2.53
N ALA A 29 17.31 -3.04 1.41
CA ALA A 29 16.86 -2.36 0.19
C ALA A 29 15.61 -3.02 -0.38
N SER A 30 15.56 -4.35 -0.43
CA SER A 30 14.36 -5.09 -0.85
C SER A 30 13.16 -4.76 0.05
N LEU A 31 13.36 -4.78 1.37
CA LEU A 31 12.30 -4.51 2.34
C LEU A 31 11.78 -3.07 2.22
N SER A 32 12.66 -2.09 1.96
CA SER A 32 12.24 -0.71 1.70
C SER A 32 11.31 -0.61 0.49
N ILE A 33 11.61 -1.31 -0.60
CA ILE A 33 10.80 -1.30 -1.83
C ILE A 33 9.42 -1.91 -1.56
N ASP A 34 9.40 -3.08 -0.90
CA ASP A 34 8.16 -3.80 -0.61
C ASP A 34 7.25 -3.01 0.32
N VAL A 35 7.79 -2.35 1.35
CA VAL A 35 7.02 -1.50 2.27
C VAL A 35 6.41 -0.30 1.53
N THR A 36 7.17 0.40 0.70
CA THR A 36 6.63 1.54 -0.06
C THR A 36 5.54 1.09 -1.03
N ARG A 37 5.74 -0.04 -1.72
CA ARG A 37 4.73 -0.62 -2.62
C ARG A 37 3.47 -1.01 -1.86
N MET A 38 3.61 -1.61 -0.69
CA MET A 38 2.48 -1.97 0.17
C MET A 38 1.72 -0.75 0.66
N MET A 39 2.41 0.32 1.07
CA MET A 39 1.77 1.58 1.48
C MET A 39 1.07 2.27 0.33
N TYR A 40 1.65 2.26 -0.88
CA TYR A 40 1.01 2.79 -2.08
C TYR A 40 -0.29 2.06 -2.41
N VAL A 41 -0.28 0.72 -2.41
CA VAL A 41 -1.48 -0.09 -2.64
C VAL A 41 -2.52 0.14 -1.56
N ARG A 42 -2.11 0.20 -0.29
CA ARG A 42 -3.00 0.50 0.83
C ARG A 42 -3.69 1.85 0.67
N GLY A 43 -2.96 2.90 0.26
CA GLY A 43 -3.54 4.21 0.00
C GLY A 43 -4.63 4.16 -1.07
N HIS A 44 -4.38 3.48 -2.19
CA HIS A 44 -5.37 3.32 -3.27
C HIS A 44 -6.61 2.55 -2.80
N LEU A 45 -6.41 1.47 -2.03
CA LEU A 45 -7.52 0.70 -1.46
C LEU A 45 -8.33 1.53 -0.46
N GLN A 46 -7.67 2.36 0.35
CA GLN A 46 -8.33 3.21 1.33
C GLN A 46 -9.17 4.29 0.64
N THR A 47 -8.64 4.94 -0.41
CA THR A 47 -9.40 5.88 -1.23
C THR A 47 -10.59 5.20 -1.93
N ALA A 48 -10.41 4.00 -2.47
CA ALA A 48 -11.50 3.24 -3.08
C ALA A 48 -12.58 2.85 -2.04
N ASN A 49 -12.17 2.48 -0.83
CA ASN A 49 -13.08 2.17 0.27
C ASN A 49 -13.87 3.40 0.73
N ASP A 50 -13.20 4.56 0.85
CA ASP A 50 -13.87 5.80 1.23
C ASP A 50 -14.89 6.25 0.16
N ALA A 51 -14.55 6.10 -1.12
CA ALA A 51 -15.47 6.33 -2.23
C ALA A 51 -16.66 5.35 -2.24
N ALA A 52 -16.42 4.08 -1.92
CA ALA A 52 -17.47 3.07 -1.79
C ALA A 52 -18.42 3.40 -0.62
N CYS A 53 -17.89 3.79 0.55
CA CYS A 53 -18.67 4.23 1.70
C CYS A 53 -19.53 5.46 1.37
N GLN A 54 -18.96 6.45 0.67
CA GLN A 54 -19.71 7.64 0.23
C GLN A 54 -20.86 7.25 -0.72
N SER A 55 -20.60 6.36 -1.68
CA SER A 55 -21.65 5.88 -2.59
C SER A 55 -22.76 5.09 -1.89
N ALA A 56 -22.42 4.34 -0.85
CA ALA A 56 -23.40 3.62 -0.04
C ALA A 56 -24.26 4.59 0.79
N ALA A 57 -23.66 5.68 1.29
CA ALA A 57 -24.39 6.74 1.98
C ALA A 57 -25.33 7.50 1.04
N ASP A 58 -24.87 7.83 -0.17
CA ASP A 58 -25.70 8.53 -1.18
C ASP A 58 -26.83 7.65 -1.74
N ALA A 59 -26.66 6.33 -1.76
CA ALA A 59 -27.70 5.38 -2.17
C ALA A 59 -28.76 5.12 -1.07
N LEU A 60 -28.53 5.62 0.15
CA LEU A 60 -29.48 5.51 1.25
C LEU A 60 -30.49 6.67 1.18
N ASP A 61 -31.78 6.35 1.15
CA ASP A 61 -32.84 7.35 1.09
C ASP A 61 -33.10 7.98 2.47
N VAL A 62 -32.30 9.00 2.79
CA VAL A 62 -32.26 9.71 4.09
C VAL A 62 -33.63 10.24 4.57
N PRO A 63 -34.47 10.91 3.76
CA PRO A 63 -35.77 11.42 4.24
C PRO A 63 -36.78 10.31 4.61
N LEU A 64 -36.71 9.15 3.93
CA LEU A 64 -37.56 8.00 4.24
C LEU A 64 -37.05 7.25 5.48
N PHE A 65 -35.74 7.22 5.69
CA PHE A 65 -35.11 6.70 6.90
C PHE A 65 -35.43 7.54 8.15
N ILE A 66 -35.37 8.88 8.07
CA ILE A 66 -35.65 9.76 9.22
C ILE A 66 -37.11 9.68 9.68
N SER A 67 -38.05 9.50 8.74
CA SER A 67 -39.49 9.48 9.03
C SER A 67 -40.02 8.11 9.45
N THR A 68 -39.43 7.02 8.94
CA THR A 68 -39.98 5.66 9.08
C THR A 68 -39.02 4.68 9.78
N SER A 69 -37.76 5.07 10.00
CA SER A 69 -36.68 4.21 10.52
C SER A 69 -36.42 2.94 9.72
N GLN A 70 -36.90 2.88 8.47
CA GLN A 70 -36.67 1.75 7.58
C GLN A 70 -35.45 2.02 6.69
N GLN A 71 -34.45 1.16 6.76
CA GLN A 71 -33.34 1.15 5.81
C GLN A 71 -33.82 0.61 4.46
N ARG A 72 -34.09 1.50 3.52
CA ARG A 72 -34.28 1.17 2.11
C ARG A 72 -33.09 1.67 1.31
N ILE A 73 -32.41 0.74 0.64
CA ILE A 73 -31.39 1.06 -0.36
C ILE A 73 -32.12 1.07 -1.71
N GLU A 74 -32.01 2.15 -2.47
CA GLU A 74 -32.55 2.21 -3.84
C GLU A 74 -31.67 1.35 -4.77
N PRO A 75 -32.14 0.16 -5.22
CA PRO A 75 -31.30 -0.77 -5.98
C PRO A 75 -30.92 -0.25 -7.38
N GLY A 76 -31.69 0.72 -7.91
CA GLY A 76 -31.42 1.38 -9.20
C GLY A 76 -30.28 2.40 -9.15
N LEU A 77 -30.19 3.17 -8.06
CA LEU A 77 -29.13 4.15 -7.81
C LEU A 77 -27.82 3.47 -7.41
N ALA A 78 -27.86 2.48 -6.52
CA ALA A 78 -26.69 1.69 -6.11
C ALA A 78 -26.01 0.99 -7.30
N ARG A 79 -26.80 0.44 -8.25
CA ARG A 79 -26.26 -0.21 -9.45
C ARG A 79 -25.68 0.79 -10.45
N ARG A 80 -26.24 1.99 -10.56
CA ARG A 80 -25.67 3.05 -11.41
C ARG A 80 -24.37 3.58 -10.82
N GLN A 81 -24.33 3.91 -9.53
CA GLN A 81 -23.15 4.48 -8.86
C GLN A 81 -21.99 3.47 -8.74
N GLY A 82 -22.27 2.19 -8.51
CA GLY A 82 -21.25 1.13 -8.50
C GLY A 82 -20.53 0.92 -9.85
N GLY A 83 -21.11 1.37 -10.96
CA GLY A 83 -20.47 1.35 -12.27
C GLY A 83 -19.60 2.58 -12.58
N VAL A 84 -19.90 3.74 -11.98
CA VAL A 84 -19.21 5.02 -12.28
C VAL A 84 -18.06 5.31 -11.32
N ASN A 85 -18.16 4.90 -10.06
CA ASN A 85 -17.16 5.23 -9.03
C ASN A 85 -16.00 4.20 -8.91
N PHE A 86 -16.10 3.06 -9.60
CA PHE A 86 -15.08 1.99 -9.57
C PHE A 86 -14.11 2.02 -10.76
N LEU A 87 -14.32 2.90 -11.74
CA LEU A 87 -13.33 3.16 -12.79
C LEU A 87 -12.54 4.43 -12.43
N PRO A 88 -11.20 4.38 -12.45
CA PRO A 88 -10.42 5.61 -12.39
C PRO A 88 -10.70 6.49 -13.63
N PRO A 89 -10.48 7.82 -13.55
CA PRO A 89 -10.57 8.70 -14.72
C PRO A 89 -9.62 8.29 -15.85
#